data_AF-A0A2I0L5M3-F1
#
_entry.id   AF-A0A2I0L5M3-F1
#
_cell.length_a   1.000
_cell.length_b   1.000
_cell.length_c   1.000
_cell.angle_alpha   90.00
_cell.angle_beta   90.00
_cell.angle_gamma   90.00
#
_symmetry.space_group_name_H-M   'P 1'
#
loop_
_entity.id
_entity.type
_entity.pdbx_description
1 polymer ?
#
loop_
_entity_poly.entity_id
_entity_poly.type
_entity_poly.pdbx_seq_one_letter_code
_entity_poly.pdbx_strand_id
1 'polypeptide(L)'
;MANIPNNINPKIIALIFLSSLLLATPIDLVASSSSSSALQPNSKKLGDLLQSQCLTVPAPEFVNLIQSTIDVVREVMGTVSQFGSVFGDFRLSNAISDCLDLLDFSTDELSWAASATQNPKSKHNSTGDLASDLQTWLSAALANQDTCIDGFEGTSSIVKGIVTSSLGEITSLVRNLLIKVRPAQNPKSGSSGAKGSGNGTGSGGRGGGHGGRKLRGQGNQFPSW
;
A
#
# COMPACT_ATOMS: atom_id res chain seq x y z
N MET A 1 -41.04 -20.23 28.63
CA MET A 1 -40.58 -21.63 28.69
C MET A 1 -40.26 -22.06 27.26
N ALA A 2 -38.99 -21.98 26.85
CA ALA A 2 -38.55 -22.40 25.52
C ALA A 2 -37.94 -23.80 25.62
N ASN A 3 -38.47 -24.73 24.83
CA ASN A 3 -38.03 -26.13 24.73
C ASN A 3 -36.65 -26.20 24.07
N ILE A 4 -35.67 -26.80 24.76
CA ILE A 4 -34.35 -27.11 24.19
C ILE A 4 -34.40 -28.54 23.63
N PRO A 5 -34.11 -28.77 22.33
CA PRO A 5 -34.09 -30.12 21.77
C PRO A 5 -32.87 -30.92 22.27
N ASN A 6 -33.15 -32.00 22.99
CA ASN A 6 -32.15 -32.93 23.58
C ASN A 6 -31.56 -33.91 22.57
N ASN A 7 -30.99 -33.44 21.46
CA ASN A 7 -30.21 -34.31 20.59
C ASN A 7 -29.03 -33.58 19.96
N ILE A 8 -28.09 -33.17 20.81
CA ILE A 8 -26.82 -32.61 20.39
C ILE A 8 -25.82 -33.76 20.26
N ASN A 9 -25.24 -33.89 19.07
CA ASN A 9 -24.27 -34.92 18.74
C ASN A 9 -23.10 -34.93 19.78
N PRO A 10 -22.69 -36.08 20.33
CA PRO A 10 -21.64 -36.14 21.34
C PRO A 10 -20.30 -35.54 20.87
N LYS A 11 -20.06 -35.51 19.55
CA LYS A 11 -18.89 -34.83 18.95
C LYS A 11 -19.00 -33.30 19.02
N ILE A 12 -20.21 -32.75 18.89
CA ILE A 12 -20.47 -31.30 19.01
C ILE A 12 -20.35 -30.86 20.48
N ILE A 13 -20.82 -31.70 21.41
CA ILE A 13 -20.63 -31.46 22.85
C ILE A 13 -19.14 -31.43 23.18
N ALA A 14 -18.35 -32.38 22.68
CA ALA A 14 -16.90 -32.40 22.85
C ALA A 14 -16.20 -31.17 22.25
N LEU A 15 -16.66 -30.66 21.10
CA LEU A 15 -16.10 -29.45 20.47
C LEU A 15 -16.42 -28.17 21.24
N ILE A 16 -17.62 -28.06 21.83
CA ILE A 16 -18.00 -26.91 22.67
C ILE A 16 -17.20 -26.91 23.98
N PHE A 17 -17.00 -28.08 24.59
CA PHE A 17 -16.13 -28.21 25.77
C PHE A 17 -14.65 -27.97 25.43
N LEU A 18 -14.13 -28.44 24.28
CA LEU A 18 -12.76 -28.13 23.83
C LEU A 18 -12.56 -26.64 23.54
N SER A 19 -13.55 -25.98 22.93
CA SER A 19 -13.52 -24.54 22.66
C SER A 19 -13.56 -23.70 23.95
N SER A 20 -14.23 -24.18 24.99
CA SER A 20 -14.32 -23.49 26.28
C SER A 20 -13.06 -23.71 27.14
N LEU A 21 -12.36 -24.84 26.94
CA LEU A 21 -11.13 -25.18 27.66
C LEU A 21 -9.88 -24.49 27.11
N LEU A 22 -9.92 -23.96 25.88
CA LEU A 22 -8.80 -23.20 25.29
C LEU A 22 -8.69 -21.73 25.79
N LEU A 23 -9.62 -21.28 26.64
CA LEU A 23 -9.61 -19.91 27.21
C LEU A 23 -9.12 -19.85 28.66
N ALA A 24 -8.67 -20.97 29.25
CA ALA A 24 -8.14 -21.00 30.61
C ALA A 24 -6.64 -21.29 30.61
N THR A 25 -5.84 -20.32 30.19
CA THR A 25 -4.43 -20.23 30.62
C THR A 25 -4.34 -19.19 31.73
N PRO A 26 -3.67 -19.48 32.86
CA PRO A 26 -3.25 -18.43 33.77
C PRO A 26 -2.11 -17.68 33.08
N ILE A 27 -2.38 -16.47 32.59
CA ILE A 27 -1.30 -15.53 32.31
C ILE A 27 -0.98 -14.87 33.65
N ASP A 28 0.15 -15.26 34.21
CA ASP A 28 0.78 -14.57 35.33
C ASP A 28 0.86 -13.08 35.02
N LEU A 29 0.24 -12.28 35.89
CA LEU A 29 0.39 -10.84 35.96
C LEU A 29 1.85 -10.55 36.35
N VAL A 30 2.75 -10.47 35.36
CA VAL A 30 3.98 -9.72 35.56
C VAL A 30 3.60 -8.24 35.60
N ALA A 31 3.47 -7.72 36.81
CA ALA A 31 3.67 -6.31 37.03
C ALA A 31 5.12 -6.00 36.66
N SER A 32 5.37 -5.70 35.38
CA SER A 32 6.52 -4.89 35.02
C SER A 32 6.24 -3.50 35.59
N SER A 33 6.74 -3.26 36.79
CA SER A 33 7.10 -1.93 37.23
C SER A 33 8.14 -1.39 36.26
N SER A 34 7.66 -0.83 35.15
CA SER A 34 8.49 0.01 34.30
C SER A 34 8.70 1.32 35.03
N SER A 35 9.69 1.31 35.92
CA SER A 35 10.49 2.49 36.21
C SER A 35 11.04 2.97 34.87
N SER A 36 10.35 3.92 34.23
CA SER A 36 10.92 4.66 33.12
C SER A 36 11.06 6.09 33.57
N SER A 37 12.23 6.29 34.18
CA SER A 37 12.99 7.52 34.25
C SER A 37 12.55 8.52 33.17
N ALA A 38 12.10 9.68 33.64
CA ALA A 38 12.10 10.89 32.85
C ALA A 38 13.48 11.05 32.20
N LEU A 39 13.53 10.95 30.86
CA LEU A 39 14.51 11.56 29.94
C LEU A 39 14.35 10.94 28.53
N GLN A 40 13.31 11.28 27.77
CA GLN A 40 13.37 11.45 26.29
C GLN A 40 12.13 12.22 25.73
N PRO A 41 11.95 13.52 26.00
CA PRO A 41 10.82 14.29 25.46
C PRO A 41 10.99 14.67 23.97
N ASN A 42 12.21 14.58 23.43
CA ASN A 42 12.56 15.24 22.16
C ASN A 42 12.35 14.35 20.92
N SER A 43 12.48 13.03 21.04
CA SER A 43 12.43 12.12 19.89
C SER A 43 11.00 11.94 19.34
N LYS A 44 10.01 11.74 20.23
CA LYS A 44 8.59 11.61 19.87
C LYS A 44 8.04 12.92 19.31
N LYS A 45 8.33 14.05 19.97
CA LYS A 45 7.90 15.38 19.52
C LYS A 45 8.46 15.72 18.14
N LEU A 46 9.70 15.35 17.85
CA LEU A 46 10.29 15.53 16.52
C LEU A 46 9.62 14.63 15.46
N GLY A 47 9.28 13.38 15.80
CA GLY A 47 8.52 12.49 14.90
C GLY A 47 7.14 13.06 14.59
N ASP A 48 6.42 13.50 15.63
CA ASP A 48 5.10 14.14 15.51
C ASP A 48 5.20 15.43 14.65
N LEU A 49 6.29 16.21 14.77
CA LEU A 49 6.53 17.40 13.95
C LEU A 49 6.86 17.09 12.48
N LEU A 50 7.70 16.09 12.21
CA LEU A 50 8.01 15.65 10.83
C LEU A 50 6.74 15.15 10.14
N GLN A 51 5.91 14.42 10.88
CA GLN A 51 4.67 13.87 10.38
C GLN A 51 3.59 14.93 10.15
N SER A 52 3.49 15.93 11.04
CA SER A 52 2.58 17.06 10.85
C SER A 52 2.90 17.89 9.60
N GLN A 53 4.17 17.90 9.16
CA GLN A 53 4.61 18.55 7.93
C GLN A 53 4.39 17.67 6.70
N CYS A 54 4.43 16.35 6.86
CA CYS A 54 4.22 15.39 5.77
C CYS A 54 2.73 15.11 5.45
N LEU A 55 1.85 15.04 6.45
CA LEU A 55 0.47 14.57 6.25
C LEU A 55 -0.59 15.66 6.47
N THR A 56 -1.59 15.73 5.59
CA THR A 56 -2.73 16.65 5.73
C THR A 56 -3.75 16.21 6.78
N VAL A 57 -3.67 14.97 7.22
CA VAL A 57 -4.48 14.38 8.29
C VAL A 57 -3.58 13.86 9.41
N PRO A 58 -4.09 13.65 10.64
CA PRO A 58 -3.35 13.00 11.70
C PRO A 58 -2.83 11.61 11.28
N ALA A 59 -1.64 11.24 11.77
CA ALA A 59 -1.01 9.95 11.46
C ALA A 59 -1.91 8.73 11.70
N PRO A 60 -2.63 8.61 12.84
CA PRO A 60 -3.49 7.45 13.08
C PRO A 60 -4.65 7.38 12.08
N GLU A 61 -5.18 8.53 11.66
CA GLU A 61 -6.23 8.59 10.64
C GLU A 61 -5.69 8.11 9.29
N PHE A 62 -4.48 8.55 8.90
CA PHE A 62 -3.84 8.11 7.67
C PHE A 62 -3.58 6.59 7.66
N VAL A 63 -3.07 6.03 8.76
CA VAL A 63 -2.87 4.58 8.90
C VAL A 63 -4.18 3.82 8.78
N ASN A 64 -5.27 4.31 9.39
CA ASN A 64 -6.57 3.67 9.27
C ASN A 64 -7.06 3.67 7.82
N LEU A 65 -6.89 4.78 7.09
CA LEU A 65 -7.25 4.84 5.66
C LEU A 65 -6.43 3.83 4.83
N ILE A 66 -5.14 3.67 5.13
CA ILE A 66 -4.30 2.65 4.48
C ILE A 66 -4.82 1.25 4.77
N GLN A 67 -5.12 0.94 6.03
CA GLN A 67 -5.63 -0.39 6.42
C GLN A 67 -6.97 -0.71 5.76
N SER A 68 -7.90 0.26 5.73
CA SER A 68 -9.15 0.11 4.98
C SER A 68 -8.91 -0.11 3.48
N THR A 69 -7.89 0.52 2.91
CA THR A 69 -7.53 0.30 1.50
C THR A 69 -6.97 -1.10 1.28
N ILE A 70 -6.14 -1.63 2.19
CA ILE A 70 -5.66 -3.01 2.15
C ILE A 70 -6.82 -4.01 2.23
N ASP A 71 -7.81 -3.75 3.08
CA ASP A 71 -8.99 -4.61 3.19
C ASP A 71 -9.79 -4.66 1.86
N VAL A 72 -9.97 -3.52 1.21
CA VAL A 72 -10.58 -3.45 -0.13
C VAL A 72 -9.73 -4.18 -1.19
N VAL A 73 -8.39 -4.06 -1.14
CA VAL A 73 -7.51 -4.81 -2.04
C VAL A 73 -7.74 -6.32 -1.90
N ARG A 74 -7.81 -6.83 -0.67
CA ARG A 74 -8.08 -8.25 -0.40
C ARG A 74 -9.46 -8.70 -0.87
N GLU A 75 -10.48 -7.86 -0.74
CA GLU A 75 -11.82 -8.13 -1.26
C GLU A 75 -11.80 -8.26 -2.80
N VAL A 76 -11.11 -7.33 -3.47
CA VAL A 76 -10.96 -7.36 -4.93
C VAL A 76 -10.15 -8.57 -5.38
N MET A 77 -9.09 -8.97 -4.68
CA MET A 77 -8.38 -10.24 -4.95
C MET A 77 -9.34 -11.44 -4.87
N GLY A 78 -10.22 -11.46 -3.86
CA GLY A 78 -11.29 -12.46 -3.74
C GLY A 78 -12.27 -12.46 -4.92
N THR A 79 -12.53 -11.30 -5.52
CA THR A 79 -13.37 -11.18 -6.72
C THR A 79 -12.62 -11.63 -7.98
N VAL A 80 -11.38 -11.17 -8.17
CA VAL A 80 -10.55 -11.49 -9.35
C VAL A 80 -10.26 -12.98 -9.43
N SER A 81 -9.95 -13.62 -8.30
CA SER A 81 -9.64 -15.06 -8.23
C SER A 81 -10.80 -15.96 -8.66
N GLN A 82 -12.05 -15.51 -8.54
CA GLN A 82 -13.22 -16.29 -8.98
C GLN A 82 -13.23 -16.57 -10.49
N PHE A 83 -12.57 -15.73 -11.28
CA PHE A 83 -12.51 -15.90 -12.73
C PHE A 83 -11.43 -16.89 -13.18
N GLY A 84 -10.48 -17.25 -12.31
CA GLY A 84 -9.32 -18.09 -12.66
C GLY A 84 -9.67 -19.56 -12.90
N SER A 85 -10.79 -20.02 -12.34
CA SER A 85 -11.24 -21.42 -12.42
C SER A 85 -12.26 -21.69 -13.52
N VAL A 86 -12.79 -20.66 -14.18
CA VAL A 86 -14.00 -20.77 -14.99
C VAL A 86 -13.71 -21.04 -16.47
N PHE A 87 -12.51 -20.74 -16.95
CA PHE A 87 -12.24 -20.77 -18.39
C PHE A 87 -10.95 -21.54 -18.65
N GLY A 88 -11.02 -22.57 -19.51
CA GLY A 88 -9.84 -23.27 -20.04
C GLY A 88 -8.97 -22.41 -20.97
N ASP A 89 -9.01 -21.09 -20.79
CA ASP A 89 -8.21 -20.10 -21.48
C ASP A 89 -6.95 -19.81 -20.65
N PHE A 90 -5.83 -20.40 -21.07
CA PHE A 90 -4.53 -20.19 -20.46
C PHE A 90 -4.13 -18.71 -20.36
N ARG A 91 -4.50 -17.89 -21.35
CA ARG A 91 -4.17 -16.46 -21.35
C ARG A 91 -4.93 -15.74 -20.26
N LEU A 92 -6.21 -16.07 -20.09
CA LEU A 92 -7.02 -15.49 -19.02
C LEU A 92 -6.54 -15.95 -17.64
N SER A 93 -6.21 -17.24 -17.48
CA SER A 93 -5.69 -17.78 -16.23
C SER A 93 -4.39 -17.08 -15.79
N ASN A 94 -3.45 -16.90 -16.72
CA ASN A 94 -2.21 -16.16 -16.43
C ASN A 94 -2.48 -14.70 -16.08
N ALA A 95 -3.34 -14.01 -16.85
CA ALA A 95 -3.69 -12.62 -16.57
C ALA A 95 -4.29 -12.45 -15.16
N ILE A 96 -5.08 -13.43 -14.71
CA ILE A 96 -5.64 -13.44 -13.35
C ILE A 96 -4.54 -13.70 -12.32
N SER A 97 -3.67 -14.68 -12.54
CA SER A 97 -2.55 -14.95 -11.64
C SER A 97 -1.63 -13.74 -11.48
N ASP A 98 -1.21 -13.14 -12.60
CA ASP A 98 -0.35 -11.95 -12.62
C ASP A 98 -1.04 -10.78 -11.90
N CYS A 99 -2.36 -10.62 -12.09
CA CYS A 99 -3.11 -9.59 -11.38
C CYS A 99 -3.15 -9.81 -9.87
N LEU A 100 -3.34 -11.05 -9.41
CA LEU A 100 -3.34 -11.38 -7.99
C LEU A 100 -1.97 -11.10 -7.36
N ASP A 101 -0.88 -11.42 -8.06
CA ASP A 101 0.48 -11.11 -7.59
C ASP A 101 0.72 -9.59 -7.51
N LEU A 102 0.24 -8.82 -8.49
CA LEU A 102 0.32 -7.35 -8.47
C LEU A 102 -0.52 -6.72 -7.34
N LEU A 103 -1.68 -7.31 -7.03
CA LEU A 103 -2.51 -6.88 -5.91
C LEU A 103 -1.84 -7.23 -4.57
N ASP A 104 -1.18 -8.38 -4.47
CA ASP A 104 -0.40 -8.76 -3.29
C ASP A 104 0.76 -7.79 -3.04
N PHE A 105 1.54 -7.45 -4.08
CA PHE A 105 2.55 -6.38 -4.01
C PHE A 105 1.97 -5.04 -3.57
N SER A 106 0.76 -4.70 -4.04
CA SER A 106 0.07 -3.49 -3.60
C SER A 106 -0.24 -3.53 -2.09
N THR A 107 -0.57 -4.70 -1.53
CA THR A 107 -0.76 -4.82 -0.07
C THR A 107 0.55 -4.65 0.71
N ASP A 108 1.67 -5.12 0.17
CA ASP A 108 3.00 -4.93 0.77
C ASP A 108 3.41 -3.46 0.76
N GLU A 109 3.23 -2.76 -0.36
CA GLU A 109 3.53 -1.35 -0.52
C GLU A 109 2.68 -0.48 0.42
N LEU A 110 1.37 -0.76 0.51
CA LEU A 110 0.48 -0.13 1.47
C LEU A 110 0.92 -0.42 2.92
N SER A 111 1.35 -1.64 3.22
CA SER A 111 1.84 -2.01 4.55
C SER A 111 3.15 -1.30 4.92
N TRP A 112 4.05 -1.10 3.96
CA TRP A 112 5.26 -0.30 4.15
C TRP A 112 4.92 1.18 4.36
N ALA A 113 3.94 1.72 3.63
CA ALA A 113 3.44 3.08 3.84
C ALA A 113 2.86 3.27 5.26
N ALA A 114 2.07 2.31 5.75
CA ALA A 114 1.55 2.32 7.12
C ALA A 114 2.71 2.25 8.14
N SER A 115 3.68 1.37 7.92
CA SER A 115 4.83 1.19 8.81
C SER A 115 5.71 2.44 8.88
N ALA A 116 5.99 3.06 7.74
CA ALA A 116 6.73 4.32 7.65
C ALA A 116 5.98 5.45 8.38
N THR A 117 4.64 5.48 8.25
CA THR A 117 3.79 6.42 8.97
C THR A 117 3.88 6.20 10.49
N GLN A 118 3.80 4.97 10.96
CA GLN A 118 3.86 4.68 12.40
C GLN A 118 5.26 4.92 12.99
N ASN A 119 6.30 4.64 12.21
CA ASN A 119 7.69 4.69 12.65
C ASN A 119 8.60 5.42 11.64
N PRO A 120 8.50 6.77 11.51
CA PRO A 120 9.20 7.53 10.47
C PRO A 120 10.74 7.49 10.55
N LYS A 121 11.29 7.02 11.69
CA LYS A 121 12.74 6.89 11.90
C LYS A 121 13.26 5.46 11.68
N SER A 122 12.36 4.50 11.50
CA SER A 122 12.76 3.13 11.18
C SER A 122 13.23 3.08 9.73
N LYS A 123 14.31 2.33 9.46
CA LYS A 123 14.83 2.13 8.10
C LYS A 123 14.30 0.86 7.44
N HIS A 124 13.23 0.27 7.98
CA HIS A 124 12.65 -0.93 7.40
C HIS A 124 11.88 -0.53 6.13
N ASN A 125 12.49 -0.75 4.96
CA ASN A 125 11.97 -0.32 3.66
C ASN A 125 11.64 1.18 3.60
N SER A 126 12.46 2.00 4.26
CA SER A 126 12.27 3.46 4.35
C SER A 126 13.61 4.17 4.20
N THR A 127 13.60 5.29 3.47
CA THR A 127 14.75 6.18 3.28
C THR A 127 14.98 7.10 4.48
N GLY A 128 13.99 7.19 5.38
CA GLY A 128 13.95 8.16 6.48
C GLY A 128 13.34 9.51 6.07
N ASP A 129 12.98 9.70 4.80
CA ASP A 129 12.12 10.78 4.35
C ASP A 129 10.71 10.27 4.12
N LEU A 130 9.83 10.52 5.10
CA LEU A 130 8.47 10.00 5.10
C LEU A 130 7.68 10.41 3.86
N ALA A 131 7.84 11.64 3.36
CA ALA A 131 7.11 12.11 2.20
C ALA A 131 7.50 11.36 0.92
N SER A 132 8.80 11.17 0.69
CA SER A 132 9.31 10.41 -0.46
C SER A 132 8.94 8.93 -0.38
N ASP A 133 9.03 8.33 0.80
CA ASP A 133 8.67 6.92 1.00
C ASP A 133 7.17 6.70 0.72
N LEU A 134 6.29 7.54 1.27
CA LEU A 134 4.85 7.43 1.04
C LEU A 134 4.48 7.66 -0.43
N GLN A 135 5.10 8.65 -1.09
CA GLN A 135 4.88 8.88 -2.52
C GLN A 135 5.33 7.68 -3.35
N THR A 136 6.47 7.07 -3.00
CA THR A 136 7.01 5.91 -3.71
C THR A 136 6.06 4.71 -3.60
N TRP A 137 5.71 4.32 -2.38
CA TRP A 137 4.88 3.13 -2.15
C TRP A 137 3.45 3.29 -2.69
N LEU A 138 2.82 4.44 -2.49
CA LEU A 138 1.48 4.66 -3.02
C LEU A 138 1.47 4.79 -4.55
N SER A 139 2.54 5.31 -5.16
CA SER A 139 2.64 5.34 -6.63
C SER A 139 2.90 3.96 -7.23
N ALA A 140 3.70 3.13 -6.55
CA ALA A 140 3.90 1.73 -6.94
C ALA A 140 2.58 0.96 -6.92
N ALA A 141 1.78 1.12 -5.85
CA ALA A 141 0.46 0.50 -5.75
C ALA A 141 -0.46 0.92 -6.89
N LEU A 142 -0.45 2.20 -7.31
CA LEU A 142 -1.21 2.63 -8.50
C LEU A 142 -0.71 1.98 -9.80
N ALA A 143 0.60 1.89 -9.99
CA ALA A 143 1.19 1.31 -11.19
C ALA A 143 0.89 -0.20 -11.30
N ASN A 144 0.82 -0.90 -10.17
CA ASN A 144 0.43 -2.31 -10.09
C ASN A 144 -1.02 -2.51 -10.58
N GLN A 145 -1.94 -1.61 -10.22
CA GLN A 145 -3.33 -1.65 -10.73
C GLN A 145 -3.39 -1.48 -12.25
N ASP A 146 -2.70 -0.49 -12.78
CA ASP A 146 -2.66 -0.23 -14.23
C ASP A 146 -2.04 -1.42 -14.98
N THR A 147 -0.97 -2.01 -14.44
CA THR A 147 -0.31 -3.19 -15.01
C THR A 147 -1.21 -4.42 -14.98
N CYS A 148 -1.98 -4.62 -13.90
CA CYS A 148 -2.95 -5.71 -13.87
C CYS A 148 -3.97 -5.55 -15.01
N ILE A 149 -4.54 -4.35 -15.20
CA ILE A 149 -5.54 -4.09 -16.27
C ILE A 149 -4.94 -4.38 -17.65
N ASP A 150 -3.70 -3.95 -17.89
CA ASP A 150 -2.97 -4.20 -19.14
C ASP A 150 -2.73 -5.71 -19.39
N GLY A 151 -2.57 -6.50 -18.32
CA GLY A 151 -2.43 -7.96 -18.39
C GLY A 151 -3.64 -8.68 -19.01
N PHE A 152 -4.83 -8.07 -18.94
CA PHE A 152 -6.05 -8.62 -19.55
C PHE A 152 -6.20 -8.30 -21.05
N GLU A 153 -5.23 -7.64 -21.70
CA GLU A 153 -5.33 -7.35 -23.12
C GLU A 153 -5.43 -8.61 -24.00
N GLY A 154 -6.44 -8.62 -24.87
CA GLY A 154 -6.75 -9.76 -25.72
C GLY A 154 -7.33 -10.97 -25.00
N THR A 155 -7.80 -10.82 -23.76
CA THR A 155 -8.66 -11.78 -23.05
C THR A 155 -10.15 -11.43 -23.24
N SER A 156 -11.05 -12.12 -22.54
CA SER A 156 -12.49 -11.80 -22.54
C SER A 156 -12.75 -10.36 -22.10
N SER A 157 -13.42 -9.57 -22.96
CA SER A 157 -13.77 -8.17 -22.66
C SER A 157 -14.69 -8.02 -21.45
N ILE A 158 -15.51 -9.03 -21.17
CA ILE A 158 -16.41 -9.07 -20.01
C ILE A 158 -15.58 -9.17 -18.73
N VAL A 159 -14.64 -10.12 -18.66
CA VAL A 159 -13.79 -10.29 -17.47
C VAL A 159 -12.89 -9.07 -17.27
N LYS A 160 -12.27 -8.57 -18.35
CA LYS A 160 -11.49 -7.32 -18.31
C LYS A 160 -12.31 -6.15 -17.77
N GLY A 161 -13.57 -6.00 -18.19
CA GLY A 161 -14.45 -4.92 -17.74
C GLY A 161 -14.78 -5.01 -16.25
N ILE A 162 -15.03 -6.21 -15.74
CA ILE A 162 -15.26 -6.45 -14.30
C ILE A 162 -13.99 -6.12 -13.50
N VAL A 163 -12.85 -6.68 -13.90
CA VAL A 163 -11.56 -6.44 -13.24
C VAL A 163 -11.21 -4.94 -13.24
N THR A 164 -11.35 -4.26 -14.37
CA THR A 164 -11.11 -2.81 -14.47
C THR A 164 -11.99 -2.02 -13.49
N SER A 165 -13.25 -2.41 -13.34
CA SER A 165 -14.19 -1.76 -12.44
C SER A 165 -13.80 -1.97 -10.98
N SER A 166 -13.48 -3.22 -10.59
CA SER A 166 -13.04 -3.55 -9.22
C SER A 166 -11.73 -2.86 -8.85
N LEU A 167 -10.76 -2.81 -9.77
CA LEU A 167 -9.48 -2.14 -9.51
C LEU A 167 -9.62 -0.62 -9.43
N GLY A 168 -10.57 -0.04 -10.16
CA GLY A 168 -10.85 1.40 -10.14
C GLY A 168 -11.23 1.93 -8.75
N GLU A 169 -11.84 1.09 -7.91
CA GLU A 169 -12.10 1.41 -6.51
C GLU A 169 -10.80 1.58 -5.72
N ILE A 170 -9.91 0.59 -5.78
CA ILE A 170 -8.59 0.65 -5.15
C ILE A 170 -7.81 1.86 -5.65
N THR A 171 -7.76 2.06 -6.97
CA THR A 171 -7.04 3.19 -7.57
C THR A 171 -7.54 4.54 -7.01
N SER A 172 -8.85 4.66 -6.77
CA SER A 172 -9.43 5.87 -6.18
C SER A 172 -9.02 6.07 -4.72
N LEU A 173 -8.99 4.99 -3.93
CA LEU A 173 -8.53 5.02 -2.53
C LEU A 173 -7.04 5.39 -2.43
N VAL A 174 -6.19 4.77 -3.25
CA VAL A 174 -4.74 5.06 -3.26
C VAL A 174 -4.46 6.49 -3.73
N ARG A 175 -5.19 7.01 -4.73
CA ARG A 175 -5.12 8.43 -5.10
C ARG A 175 -5.55 9.36 -3.96
N ASN A 176 -6.57 8.97 -3.19
CA ASN A 176 -7.01 9.74 -2.03
C ASN A 176 -5.93 9.80 -0.93
N LEU A 177 -5.22 8.68 -0.71
CA LEU A 177 -4.07 8.62 0.18
C LEU A 177 -2.95 9.54 -0.30
N LEU A 178 -2.60 9.52 -1.60
CA LEU A 178 -1.56 10.40 -2.15
C LEU A 178 -1.87 11.89 -1.96
N ILE A 179 -3.13 12.30 -2.13
CA ILE A 179 -3.54 13.70 -1.90
C ILE A 179 -3.32 14.14 -0.44
N LYS A 180 -3.33 13.19 0.50
CA LYS A 180 -3.05 13.45 1.92
C LYS A 180 -1.56 13.52 2.25
N VAL A 181 -0.68 13.19 1.30
CA VAL A 181 0.77 13.33 1.42
C VAL A 181 1.18 14.68 0.84
N ARG A 182 1.84 15.51 1.64
CA ARG A 182 2.42 16.77 1.17
C ARG A 182 3.70 16.47 0.40
N PRO A 183 3.95 17.17 -0.73
CA PRO A 183 5.23 17.08 -1.43
C PRO A 183 6.38 17.41 -0.48
N ALA A 184 7.50 16.68 -0.60
CA ALA A 184 8.72 17.04 0.09
C ALA A 184 9.11 18.47 -0.31
N GLN A 185 9.21 19.38 0.66
CA GLN A 185 9.73 20.71 0.36
C GLN A 185 11.22 20.55 0.11
N ASN A 186 11.64 20.61 -1.16
CA ASN A 186 13.03 20.86 -1.49
C ASN A 186 13.44 22.15 -0.77
N PRO A 187 14.42 22.13 0.15
CA PRO A 187 14.98 23.37 0.64
C PRO A 187 15.51 24.10 -0.58
N LYS A 188 14.85 25.20 -0.95
CA LYS A 188 15.25 26.05 -2.08
C LYS A 188 16.74 26.25 -1.96
N SER A 189 17.50 25.75 -2.94
CA SER A 189 18.88 26.13 -3.10
C SER A 189 18.86 27.66 -3.18
N GLY A 190 19.46 28.30 -2.17
CA GLY A 190 19.68 29.73 -2.19
C GLY A 190 20.44 30.03 -3.47
N SER A 191 19.78 30.71 -4.41
CA SER A 191 20.42 31.30 -5.56
C SER A 191 21.33 32.43 -5.06
N SER A 192 22.53 32.06 -4.63
CA SER A 192 23.68 32.95 -4.65
C SER A 192 24.35 32.75 -6.00
N GLY A 193 24.00 33.62 -6.94
CA GLY A 193 24.66 33.71 -8.24
C GLY A 193 26.15 33.95 -8.07
N ALA A 194 26.94 32.90 -8.27
CA ALA A 194 28.36 33.00 -8.56
C ALA A 194 28.53 32.94 -10.08
N LYS A 195 28.95 34.07 -10.67
CA LYS A 195 29.37 34.19 -12.08
C LYS A 195 30.39 33.10 -12.42
N GLY A 196 30.01 32.19 -13.33
CA GLY A 196 30.95 31.29 -13.99
C GLY A 196 31.68 32.00 -15.11
N SER A 197 33.02 31.90 -15.11
CA SER A 197 33.87 32.12 -16.28
C SER A 197 34.75 30.88 -16.41
N GLY A 198 34.52 30.07 -17.43
CA GLY A 198 35.26 28.85 -17.69
C GLY A 198 34.96 28.32 -19.09
N ASN A 199 35.85 28.65 -20.02
CA ASN A 199 35.84 28.26 -21.43
C ASN A 199 36.28 26.79 -21.57
N GLY A 200 35.59 25.99 -22.39
CA GLY A 200 35.94 24.59 -22.62
C GLY A 200 35.24 24.00 -23.85
N THR A 201 36.03 23.77 -24.89
CA THR A 201 35.67 23.34 -26.25
C THR A 201 35.62 21.81 -26.42
N GLY A 202 34.66 21.33 -27.23
CA GLY A 202 34.68 20.05 -27.99
C GLY A 202 34.25 18.80 -27.21
N SER A 203 33.69 17.73 -27.77
CA SER A 203 33.25 17.36 -29.13
C SER A 203 32.38 16.10 -29.02
N GLY A 204 31.36 15.96 -29.89
CA GLY A 204 30.93 14.71 -30.54
C GLY A 204 30.47 13.50 -29.71
N GLY A 205 29.18 13.16 -29.83
CA GLY A 205 28.66 11.82 -29.53
C GLY A 205 27.24 11.62 -30.06
N ARG A 206 27.10 11.01 -31.24
CA ARG A 206 25.82 10.58 -31.83
C ARG A 206 25.51 9.16 -31.32
N GLY A 207 24.40 8.99 -30.62
CA GLY A 207 23.71 7.71 -30.38
C GLY A 207 22.23 8.06 -30.19
N GLY A 208 21.28 7.59 -30.99
CA GLY A 208 20.98 6.20 -31.27
C GLY A 208 19.66 5.90 -30.55
N GLY A 209 18.54 6.19 -31.21
CA GLY A 209 17.21 6.12 -30.61
C GLY A 209 16.69 4.69 -30.45
N HIS A 210 15.95 4.47 -29.37
CA HIS A 210 14.91 3.45 -29.30
C HIS A 210 13.66 4.04 -28.63
N GLY A 211 12.52 3.79 -29.27
CA GLY A 211 11.24 4.47 -29.02
C GLY A 211 10.66 4.15 -27.65
N GLY A 212 10.35 5.21 -26.90
CA GLY A 212 9.44 5.11 -25.77
C GLY A 212 8.06 4.67 -26.25
N ARG A 213 7.48 3.68 -25.57
CA ARG A 213 6.06 3.35 -25.74
C ARG A 213 5.25 4.57 -25.29
N LYS A 214 4.53 5.16 -26.23
CA LYS A 214 3.61 6.25 -25.97
C LYS A 214 2.44 5.70 -25.15
N LEU A 215 2.38 6.06 -23.87
CA LEU A 215 1.24 5.76 -22.98
C LEU A 215 -0.04 6.25 -23.66
N ARG A 216 -0.92 5.31 -24.01
CA ARG A 216 -2.11 5.60 -24.81
C ARG A 216 -3.32 5.65 -23.88
N GLY A 217 -3.66 6.85 -23.42
CA GLY A 217 -5.02 7.17 -22.99
C GLY A 217 -5.28 7.27 -21.49
N GLN A 218 -4.84 8.37 -20.87
CA GLN A 218 -5.74 9.36 -20.25
C GLN A 218 -4.88 10.61 -20.04
N GLY A 219 -5.13 11.62 -20.87
CA GLY A 219 -4.54 12.94 -20.70
C GLY A 219 -5.18 13.57 -19.49
N ASN A 220 -4.65 13.25 -18.30
CA ASN A 220 -4.46 14.08 -17.12
C ASN A 220 -3.93 13.22 -15.97
N GLN A 221 -2.94 13.77 -15.28
CA GLN A 221 -2.66 13.53 -13.86
C GLN A 221 -1.82 12.32 -13.45
N PHE A 222 -0.63 12.16 -14.04
CA PHE A 222 0.50 11.87 -13.15
C PHE A 222 0.90 13.19 -12.48
N PRO A 223 0.91 13.28 -11.13
CA PRO A 223 1.41 14.47 -10.44
C PRO A 223 2.86 14.74 -10.86
N SER A 224 3.16 15.98 -11.24
CA SER A 224 4.56 16.43 -11.36
C SER A 224 5.08 16.69 -9.95
N TRP A 225 5.93 15.80 -9.44
CA TRP A 225 6.80 16.07 -8.31
C TRP A 225 8.20 16.43 -8.80
#